data_AF-A0A350V378-F1
#
_entry.id   AF-A0A350V378-F1
#
_cell.length_a   1.000
_cell.length_b   1.000
_cell.length_c   1.000
_cell.angle_alpha   90.00
_cell.angle_beta   90.00
_cell.angle_gamma   90.00
#
_symmetry.space_group_name_H-M   'P 1'
#
loop_
_entity.id
_entity.type
_entity.pdbx_description
1 polymer ?
#
loop_
_entity_poly.entity_id
_entity_poly.type
_entity_poly.pdbx_seq_one_letter_code
_entity_poly.pdbx_strand_id
1 'polypeptide(L)'
;HAKSGVSCADCHMPYVKNGSVKVTDHWIRSPLKNVNNACQTCHKWSEQEMTNRVKTIQDRTYETMYRTELAIIDAINAIKAAKDAGATDEQLKEARKLHRRAQLRWDFVAAENSMGFHSPQETMKTLGNAIDYARQSQLAAERLMKNVAVK
;
A
#
# COMPACT_ATOMS: atom_id res chain seq x y z
N HIS A 1 -17.08 1.90 -2.29
CA HIS A 1 -17.76 0.59 -2.31
C HIS A 1 -18.30 0.21 -0.94
N ALA A 2 -17.48 -0.22 0.02
CA ALA A 2 -17.98 -0.69 1.34
C ALA A 2 -18.86 0.32 2.10
N LYS A 3 -18.48 1.62 2.12
CA LYS A 3 -19.30 2.69 2.72
C LYS A 3 -20.68 2.87 2.09
N SER A 4 -20.91 2.30 0.91
CA SER A 4 -22.18 2.31 0.17
C SER A 4 -22.89 0.94 0.19
N GLY A 5 -22.44 0.01 1.04
CA GLY A 5 -23.06 -1.32 1.20
C GLY A 5 -22.64 -2.36 0.16
N VAL A 6 -21.69 -2.06 -0.73
CA VAL A 6 -21.17 -3.03 -1.71
C VAL A 6 -20.27 -4.05 -1.01
N SER A 7 -20.60 -5.32 -1.14
CA SER A 7 -19.90 -6.47 -0.56
C SER A 7 -18.76 -6.98 -1.46
N CYS A 8 -17.94 -7.88 -0.91
CA CYS A 8 -16.90 -8.57 -1.69
C CYS A 8 -17.51 -9.37 -2.86
N ALA A 9 -18.64 -10.02 -2.61
CA ALA A 9 -19.31 -10.90 -3.59
C ALA A 9 -19.87 -10.12 -4.78
N ASP A 10 -20.32 -8.88 -4.58
CA ASP A 10 -20.87 -8.06 -5.66
C ASP A 10 -19.86 -7.83 -6.80
N CYS A 11 -18.56 -7.80 -6.50
CA CYS A 11 -17.50 -7.64 -7.49
C CYS A 11 -16.79 -8.96 -7.85
N HIS A 12 -16.50 -9.81 -6.87
CA HIS A 12 -15.67 -11.02 -7.07
C HIS A 12 -16.48 -12.28 -7.37
N MET A 13 -17.78 -12.27 -7.09
CA MET A 13 -18.70 -13.38 -7.32
C MET A 13 -19.99 -12.84 -7.95
N PRO A 14 -19.92 -12.08 -9.06
CA PRO A 14 -21.09 -11.46 -9.62
C PRO A 14 -22.08 -12.52 -10.10
N TYR A 15 -23.35 -12.17 -10.13
CA TYR A 15 -24.35 -13.07 -10.68
C TYR A 15 -24.20 -13.22 -12.19
N VAL A 16 -24.35 -14.44 -12.66
CA VAL A 16 -24.36 -14.81 -14.08
C VAL A 16 -25.65 -15.54 -14.42
N LYS A 17 -26.06 -15.45 -15.69
CA LYS A 17 -27.26 -16.13 -16.20
C LYS A 17 -26.87 -17.50 -16.73
N ASN A 18 -27.53 -18.55 -16.24
CA ASN A 18 -27.42 -19.91 -16.75
C ASN A 18 -28.81 -20.37 -17.20
N GLY A 19 -29.11 -20.26 -18.50
CA GLY A 19 -30.46 -20.47 -19.01
C GLY A 19 -31.46 -19.47 -18.42
N SER A 20 -32.49 -19.95 -17.73
CA SER A 20 -33.51 -19.14 -17.06
C SER A 20 -33.16 -18.77 -15.60
N VAL A 21 -32.12 -19.36 -15.03
CA VAL A 21 -31.74 -19.15 -13.63
C VAL A 21 -30.57 -18.18 -13.48
N LYS A 22 -30.58 -17.46 -12.35
CA LYS A 22 -29.50 -16.58 -11.91
C LYS A 22 -28.66 -17.34 -10.89
N VAL A 23 -27.36 -17.47 -11.14
CA VAL A 23 -26.43 -18.19 -10.26
C VAL A 23 -25.24 -17.30 -9.92
N THR A 24 -24.59 -17.57 -8.80
CA THR A 24 -23.38 -16.85 -8.37
C THR A 24 -22.15 -17.41 -9.08
N ASP A 25 -21.33 -16.56 -9.69
CA ASP A 25 -20.04 -16.97 -10.23
C ASP A 25 -19.08 -17.31 -9.09
N HIS A 26 -18.64 -18.56 -9.01
CA HIS A 26 -17.70 -19.04 -8.00
C HIS A 26 -16.25 -19.05 -8.50
N TRP A 27 -15.99 -18.61 -9.73
CA TRP A 27 -14.63 -18.41 -10.21
C TRP A 27 -14.05 -17.08 -9.71
N ILE A 28 -13.68 -17.07 -8.44
CA ILE A 28 -13.14 -15.90 -7.74
C ILE A 28 -11.81 -15.50 -8.37
N ARG A 29 -11.76 -14.28 -8.92
CA ARG A 29 -10.59 -13.71 -9.60
C ARG A 29 -10.67 -12.20 -9.62
N SER A 30 -9.74 -11.56 -10.31
CA SER A 30 -9.81 -10.13 -10.58
C SER A 30 -11.13 -9.76 -11.27
N PRO A 31 -11.91 -8.82 -10.72
CA PRO A 31 -13.14 -8.32 -11.34
C PRO A 31 -12.91 -7.70 -12.73
N LEU A 32 -11.67 -7.28 -13.03
CA LEU A 32 -11.28 -6.79 -14.35
C LEU A 32 -11.36 -7.85 -15.46
N LYS A 33 -11.50 -9.14 -15.12
CA LYS A 33 -11.75 -10.19 -16.10
C LYS A 33 -13.23 -10.32 -16.49
N ASN A 34 -14.12 -9.58 -15.82
CA ASN A 34 -15.56 -9.59 -16.07
C ASN A 34 -16.18 -8.23 -15.70
N VAL A 35 -15.68 -7.15 -16.33
CA VAL A 35 -16.05 -5.77 -16.00
C VAL A 35 -17.54 -5.51 -16.15
N ASN A 36 -18.18 -6.11 -17.16
CA ASN A 36 -19.61 -5.99 -17.40
C ASN A 36 -20.43 -6.39 -16.16
N ASN A 37 -20.21 -7.59 -15.64
CA ASN A 37 -21.00 -8.10 -14.52
C ASN A 37 -20.53 -7.56 -13.17
N ALA A 38 -19.24 -7.23 -13.01
CA ALA A 38 -18.69 -6.79 -11.74
C ALA A 38 -18.80 -5.27 -11.49
N CYS A 39 -18.85 -4.45 -12.54
CA CYS A 39 -18.79 -2.99 -12.43
C CYS A 39 -19.99 -2.30 -13.09
N GLN A 40 -20.41 -2.74 -14.28
CA GLN A 40 -21.42 -2.00 -15.08
C GLN A 40 -22.86 -2.20 -14.62
N THR A 41 -23.08 -3.10 -13.64
CA THR A 41 -24.33 -3.19 -12.87
C THR A 41 -24.63 -1.88 -12.13
N CYS A 42 -23.59 -1.18 -11.68
CA CYS A 42 -23.69 0.08 -10.94
C CYS A 42 -23.15 1.29 -11.72
N HIS A 43 -22.19 1.09 -12.62
CA HIS A 43 -21.47 2.18 -13.30
C HIS A 43 -21.81 2.27 -14.79
N LYS A 44 -22.10 3.47 -15.29
CA LYS A 44 -22.51 3.71 -16.69
C LYS A 44 -21.35 4.17 -17.60
N TRP A 45 -20.14 3.68 -17.33
CA TRP A 45 -18.96 3.93 -18.17
C TRP A 45 -18.63 2.69 -19.03
N SER A 46 -17.84 2.88 -20.09
CA SER A 46 -17.34 1.77 -20.89
C SER A 46 -16.42 0.86 -20.08
N GLU A 47 -16.28 -0.41 -20.49
CA GLU A 47 -15.38 -1.36 -19.82
C GLU A 47 -13.92 -0.88 -19.83
N GLN A 48 -13.52 -0.23 -20.94
CA GLN A 48 -12.19 0.37 -21.07
C GLN A 48 -11.98 1.50 -20.06
N GLU A 49 -12.95 2.41 -19.92
CA GLU A 49 -12.87 3.51 -18.97
C GLU A 49 -12.82 2.99 -17.52
N MET A 50 -13.61 1.96 -17.20
CA MET A 50 -13.56 1.34 -15.89
C MET A 50 -12.18 0.71 -15.61
N THR A 51 -11.65 -0.04 -16.58
CA THR A 51 -10.33 -0.67 -16.47
C THR A 51 -9.23 0.37 -16.28
N ASN A 52 -9.28 1.48 -17.03
CA ASN A 52 -8.32 2.58 -16.92
C ASN A 52 -8.34 3.22 -15.54
N ARG A 53 -9.52 3.42 -14.95
CA ARG A 53 -9.65 3.95 -13.59
C ARG A 53 -9.03 3.03 -12.54
N VAL A 54 -9.30 1.73 -12.64
CA VAL A 54 -8.68 0.74 -11.73
C VAL A 54 -7.17 0.76 -11.89
N LYS A 55 -6.65 0.65 -13.12
CA LYS A 55 -5.21 0.69 -13.38
C LYS A 55 -4.55 1.98 -12.87
N THR A 56 -5.19 3.14 -13.08
CA THR A 56 -4.68 4.42 -12.55
C THR A 56 -4.49 4.38 -11.03
N ILE A 57 -5.40 3.75 -10.29
CA ILE A 57 -5.27 3.58 -8.83
C ILE A 57 -4.11 2.63 -8.51
N GLN A 58 -4.03 1.51 -9.22
CA GLN A 58 -3.02 0.48 -9.00
C GLN A 58 -1.61 1.01 -9.30
N ASP A 59 -1.44 1.73 -10.42
CA ASP A 59 -0.16 2.31 -10.84
C ASP A 59 0.32 3.37 -9.83
N ARG A 60 -0.58 4.24 -9.35
CA ARG A 60 -0.26 5.23 -8.30
C ARG A 60 0.11 4.57 -6.98
N THR A 61 -0.58 3.48 -6.63
CA THR A 61 -0.26 2.70 -5.43
C THR A 61 1.10 2.07 -5.54
N TYR A 62 1.39 1.41 -6.66
CA TYR A 62 2.69 0.81 -6.94
C TYR A 62 3.82 1.85 -6.88
N GLU A 63 3.67 2.99 -7.55
CA GLU A 63 4.70 4.05 -7.53
C GLU A 63 4.96 4.55 -6.11
N THR A 64 3.90 4.76 -5.32
CA THR A 64 4.02 5.24 -3.95
C THR A 64 4.64 4.19 -3.03
N MET A 65 4.29 2.91 -3.21
CA MET A 65 4.94 1.80 -2.50
C MET A 65 6.43 1.75 -2.80
N TYR A 66 6.82 1.84 -4.07
CA TYR A 66 8.23 1.85 -4.48
C TYR A 66 8.99 3.03 -3.86
N ARG A 67 8.42 4.24 -3.85
CA ARG A 67 9.00 5.40 -3.16
C ARG A 67 9.13 5.18 -1.64
N THR A 68 8.19 4.45 -1.04
CA THR A 68 8.22 4.09 0.38
C THR A 68 9.35 3.10 0.67
N GLU A 69 9.54 2.10 -0.19
CA GLU A 69 10.65 1.13 -0.10
C GLU A 69 11.99 1.82 -0.14
N LEU A 70 12.20 2.75 -1.06
CA LEU A 70 13.44 3.55 -1.13
C LEU A 70 13.68 4.32 0.17
N ALA A 71 12.66 4.96 0.73
CA ALA A 71 12.80 5.69 2.00
C ALA A 71 13.11 4.75 3.18
N ILE A 72 12.52 3.55 3.21
CA ILE A 72 12.80 2.53 4.23
C ILE A 72 14.24 2.02 4.09
N ILE A 73 14.70 1.74 2.86
CA ILE A 73 16.07 1.33 2.57
C ILE A 73 17.07 2.41 3.03
N ASP A 74 16.81 3.68 2.73
CA ASP A 74 17.63 4.80 3.22
C ASP A 74 17.69 4.84 4.75
N ALA A 75 16.55 4.62 5.43
CA ALA A 75 16.48 4.56 6.88
C ALA A 75 17.28 3.38 7.47
N ILE A 76 17.20 2.19 6.85
CA ILE A 76 17.98 1.01 7.23
C ILE A 76 19.48 1.29 7.10
N ASN A 77 19.89 1.88 5.96
CA ASN A 77 21.28 2.22 5.70
C ASN A 77 21.81 3.25 6.70
N ALA A 78 21.02 4.28 7.04
CA ALA A 78 21.41 5.27 8.04
C ALA A 78 21.54 4.66 9.45
N ILE A 79 20.62 3.78 9.85
CA ILE A 79 20.70 3.05 11.13
C ILE A 79 21.96 2.19 11.17
N LYS A 80 22.28 1.49 10.08
CA LYS A 80 23.50 0.68 9.97
C LYS A 80 24.74 1.55 10.09
N ALA A 81 24.83 2.64 9.34
CA ALA A 81 25.97 3.55 9.37
C ALA A 81 26.18 4.15 10.78
N ALA A 82 25.11 4.55 11.47
CA ALA A 82 25.19 5.04 12.84
C ALA A 82 25.69 3.97 13.82
N LYS A 83 25.24 2.71 13.66
CA LYS A 83 25.73 1.57 14.44
C LYS A 83 27.21 1.32 14.20
N ASP A 84 27.64 1.31 12.93
CA ASP A 84 29.03 1.07 12.53
C ASP A 84 29.96 2.21 13.02
N ALA A 85 29.42 3.44 13.17
CA ALA A 85 30.11 4.58 13.78
C ALA A 85 30.11 4.56 15.33
N GLY A 86 29.60 3.50 15.97
CA GLY A 86 29.66 3.31 17.42
C GLY A 86 28.43 3.79 18.20
N ALA A 87 27.31 4.12 17.55
CA ALA A 87 26.07 4.42 18.27
C ALA A 87 25.58 3.19 19.05
N THR A 88 25.26 3.39 20.33
CA THR A 88 24.74 2.35 21.21
C THR A 88 23.31 1.95 20.86
N ASP A 89 22.88 0.77 21.31
CA ASP A 89 21.51 0.31 21.07
C ASP A 89 20.44 1.24 21.68
N GLU A 90 20.71 1.87 22.83
CA GLU A 90 19.78 2.83 23.43
C GLU A 90 19.67 4.11 22.58
N GLN A 91 20.78 4.59 22.00
CA GLN A 91 20.75 5.74 21.09
C GLN A 91 19.99 5.44 19.79
N LEU A 92 20.08 4.21 19.28
CA LEU A 92 19.40 3.77 18.05
C LEU A 92 17.91 3.45 18.22
N LYS A 93 17.41 3.43 19.47
CA LYS A 93 16.06 2.99 19.80
C LYS A 93 14.96 3.75 19.07
N GLU A 94 15.07 5.08 19.00
CA GLU A 94 14.05 5.91 18.34
C GLU A 94 14.06 5.70 16.82
N ALA A 95 15.24 5.66 16.19
CA ALA A 95 15.35 5.36 14.76
C ALA A 95 14.74 3.99 14.43
N ARG A 96 15.09 2.94 15.17
CA ARG A 96 14.52 1.59 14.97
C ARG A 96 13.00 1.54 15.16
N LYS A 97 12.48 2.29 16.13
CA LYS A 97 11.02 2.40 16.38
C LYS A 97 10.30 3.08 15.21
N LEU A 98 10.87 4.16 14.67
CA LEU A 98 10.33 4.86 13.50
C LEU A 98 10.40 3.98 12.26
N HIS A 99 11.52 3.31 12.02
CA HIS A 99 11.65 2.31 10.96
C HIS A 99 10.57 1.21 11.06
N ARG A 100 10.35 0.63 12.26
CA ARG A 100 9.30 -0.38 12.47
C ARG A 100 7.91 0.17 12.12
N ARG A 101 7.62 1.44 12.46
CA ARG A 101 6.35 2.09 12.12
C ARG A 101 6.18 2.29 10.62
N ALA A 102 7.27 2.62 9.91
CA ALA A 102 7.28 2.74 8.46
C ALA A 102 7.03 1.38 7.79
N GLN A 103 7.85 0.37 8.13
CA GLN A 103 7.75 -0.97 7.57
C GLN A 103 6.36 -1.58 7.75
N LEU A 104 5.79 -1.52 8.95
CA LEU A 104 4.46 -2.09 9.22
C LEU A 104 3.36 -1.50 8.31
N ARG A 105 3.45 -0.20 8.00
CA ARG A 105 2.47 0.48 7.15
C ARG A 105 2.64 0.14 5.69
N TRP A 106 3.88 0.04 5.23
CA TRP A 106 4.17 -0.45 3.89
C TRP A 106 3.71 -1.91 3.73
N ASP A 107 4.07 -2.80 4.67
CA ASP A 107 3.67 -4.21 4.66
C ASP A 107 2.14 -4.38 4.65
N PHE A 108 1.42 -3.56 5.43
CA PHE A 108 -0.05 -3.60 5.47
C PHE A 108 -0.67 -3.34 4.09
N VAL A 109 -0.09 -2.44 3.31
CA VAL A 109 -0.53 -2.16 1.94
C VAL A 109 -0.04 -3.25 0.98
N ALA A 110 1.22 -3.68 1.09
CA ALA A 110 1.82 -4.67 0.22
C ALA A 110 1.14 -6.05 0.31
N ALA A 111 0.60 -6.41 1.48
CA ALA A 111 -0.13 -7.65 1.69
C ALA A 111 -1.50 -7.67 1.01
N GLU A 112 -2.06 -6.50 0.71
CA GLU A 112 -3.38 -6.31 0.10
C GLU A 112 -3.23 -6.24 -1.42
N ASN A 113 -3.17 -7.41 -2.08
CA ASN A 113 -2.84 -7.57 -3.50
C ASN A 113 -3.75 -6.78 -4.51
N SER A 114 -4.77 -6.04 -4.07
CA SER A 114 -5.60 -5.22 -4.96
C SER A 114 -4.89 -3.96 -5.47
N MET A 115 -3.72 -3.62 -4.90
CA MET A 115 -2.97 -2.40 -5.19
C MET A 115 -3.82 -1.15 -4.92
N GLY A 116 -4.44 -1.11 -3.73
CA GLY A 116 -5.15 0.06 -3.22
C GLY A 116 -6.54 0.28 -3.80
N PHE A 117 -7.05 -0.58 -4.69
CA PHE A 117 -8.37 -0.41 -5.30
C PHE A 117 -9.50 -0.36 -4.27
N HIS A 118 -9.43 -1.19 -3.22
CA HIS A 118 -10.50 -1.25 -2.22
C HIS A 118 -10.62 0.02 -1.38
N SER A 119 -9.53 0.75 -1.16
CA SER A 119 -9.52 1.99 -0.35
C SER A 119 -8.39 2.95 -0.76
N PRO A 120 -8.44 3.56 -1.96
CA PRO A 120 -7.30 4.26 -2.56
C PRO A 120 -6.74 5.39 -1.70
N GLN A 121 -7.61 6.20 -1.10
CA GLN A 121 -7.20 7.32 -0.25
C GLN A 121 -6.57 6.85 1.07
N GLU A 122 -7.10 5.79 1.68
CA GLU A 122 -6.53 5.23 2.91
C GLU A 122 -5.17 4.59 2.64
N THR A 123 -5.02 3.92 1.49
CA THR A 123 -3.74 3.40 1.01
C THR A 123 -2.72 4.52 0.84
N MET A 124 -3.07 5.61 0.13
CA MET A 124 -2.16 6.76 -0.05
C MET A 124 -1.81 7.42 1.29
N LYS A 125 -2.76 7.60 2.20
CA LYS A 125 -2.49 8.13 3.55
C LYS A 125 -1.53 7.24 4.33
N THR A 126 -1.73 5.92 4.25
CA THR A 126 -0.91 4.93 4.95
C THR A 126 0.53 4.93 4.43
N LEU A 127 0.71 4.96 3.11
CA LEU A 127 2.03 5.04 2.48
C LEU A 127 2.70 6.40 2.72
N GLY A 128 1.96 7.51 2.67
CA GLY A 128 2.49 8.83 3.01
C GLY A 128 3.03 8.89 4.44
N ASN A 129 2.29 8.34 5.41
CA ASN A 129 2.76 8.18 6.78
C ASN A 129 3.98 7.25 6.87
N ALA A 130 4.03 6.18 6.07
CA ALA A 130 5.17 5.27 6.05
C ALA A 130 6.45 5.99 5.58
N ILE A 131 6.36 6.78 4.50
CA ILE A 131 7.46 7.61 3.99
C ILE A 131 7.92 8.60 5.07
N ASP A 132 6.99 9.30 5.71
CA ASP A 132 7.31 10.27 6.77
C ASP A 132 8.07 9.60 7.93
N TYR A 133 7.57 8.47 8.44
CA TYR A 133 8.29 7.72 9.49
C TYR A 133 9.65 7.19 9.04
N ALA A 134 9.79 6.75 7.79
CA ALA A 134 11.07 6.31 7.25
C ALA A 134 12.08 7.47 7.21
N ARG A 135 11.67 8.67 6.77
CA ARG A 135 12.54 9.86 6.75
C ARG A 135 12.87 10.35 8.15
N GLN A 136 11.93 10.33 9.09
CA GLN A 136 12.23 10.62 10.50
C GLN A 136 13.22 9.62 11.09
N SER A 137 13.08 8.33 10.76
CA SER A 137 14.02 7.28 11.16
C SER A 137 15.43 7.56 10.63
N GLN A 138 15.54 7.88 9.34
CA GLN A 138 16.80 8.22 8.70
C GLN A 138 17.47 9.41 9.41
N LEU A 139 16.74 10.52 9.59
CA LEU A 139 17.25 11.73 10.24
C LEU A 139 17.67 11.48 11.70
N ALA A 140 16.91 10.65 12.43
CA ALA A 140 17.25 10.27 13.80
C ALA A 140 18.59 9.53 13.86
N ALA A 141 18.85 8.61 12.93
CA ALA A 141 20.12 7.90 12.86
C ALA A 141 21.28 8.81 12.41
N GLU A 142 21.08 9.66 11.39
CA GLU A 142 22.11 10.57 10.89
C GLU A 142 22.58 11.59 11.94
N ARG A 143 21.67 12.06 12.81
CA ARG A 143 22.03 12.97 13.91
C ARG A 143 22.99 12.34 14.93
N LEU A 144 22.94 11.03 15.11
CA LEU A 144 23.87 10.33 16.00
C LEU A 144 25.30 10.37 15.44
N MET A 145 25.45 10.25 14.12
CA MET A 145 26.76 10.30 13.45
C MET A 145 27.39 11.70 13.53
N LYS A 146 26.60 12.77 13.41
CA LYS A 146 27.09 14.14 13.56
C LYS A 146 27.66 14.42 14.95
N ASN A 147 27.10 13.80 15.99
CA ASN A 147 27.58 13.96 17.36
C ASN A 147 28.84 13.13 17.66
N VAL A 148 29.11 12.08 16.88
CA VAL A 148 30.34 11.28 16.97
C VAL A 148 31.49 12.01 16.30
N ALA A 149 31.28 12.65 15.14
CA ALA A 149 32.33 13.37 14.41
C ALA A 149 32.85 14.65 15.10
N VAL A 150 32.21 15.10 16.18
CA VAL A 150 32.58 16.30 16.95
C VAL A 150 33.32 15.95 18.26
N LYS A 151 33.45 14.66 18.59
CA LYS A 151 34.29 14.16 19.68
C LYS A 151 35.62 13.65 19.15
#